data_AF-A0A8X6JF06-F1
#
_entry.id   AF-A0A8X6JF06-F1
#
_cell.length_a   1.000
_cell.length_b   1.000
_cell.length_c   1.000
_cell.angle_alpha   90.00
_cell.angle_beta   90.00
_cell.angle_gamma   90.00
#
_symmetry.space_group_name_H-M   'P 1'
#
loop_
_entity.id
_entity.type
_entity.pdbx_description
1 polymer ?
#
loop_
_entity_poly.entity_id
_entity_poly.type
_entity_poly.pdbx_seq_one_letter_code
_entity_poly.pdbx_strand_id
1 'polypeptide(L)'
;MLNFFKKSDAPTSKDLNIVAADDIWAYHVMQENHSFWSYDCASKLIKSYFEPKFTCARTKSEAIVLNVLAPTTMKELKDDLDKSNCITILNDASNHGNKKIYPTVVRYFQPYVGGKVNILDLRDQPEETSDINVNYLNQVLIDNNLTSKVMAFCGDFANVDFGGVAR
;
A
#
# COMPACT_ATOMS: atom_id res chain seq x y z
N MET A 1 4.50 -11.22 35.05
CA MET A 1 4.38 -9.85 34.50
C MET A 1 5.78 -9.45 34.03
N LEU A 2 6.08 -9.59 32.74
CA LEU A 2 7.40 -9.26 32.18
C LEU A 2 7.45 -7.74 31.95
N ASN A 3 8.09 -7.02 32.86
CA ASN A 3 8.38 -5.61 32.69
C ASN A 3 9.40 -5.46 31.55
N PHE A 4 8.92 -5.08 30.37
CA PHE A 4 9.76 -4.64 29.26
C PHE A 4 10.31 -3.26 29.65
N PHE A 5 11.54 -3.23 30.19
CA PHE A 5 12.21 -1.97 30.48
C PHE A 5 12.47 -1.22 29.17
N LYS A 6 11.68 -0.17 28.91
CA LYS A 6 11.99 0.82 27.88
C LYS A 6 13.24 1.54 28.36
N LYS A 7 14.36 1.44 27.62
CA LYS A 7 15.55 2.24 27.93
C LYS A 7 15.14 3.72 28.02
N SER A 8 15.42 4.34 29.15
CA SER A 8 15.05 5.73 29.48
C SER A 8 15.96 6.77 28.82
N ASP A 9 17.05 6.33 28.20
CA ASP A 9 18.03 7.23 27.60
C ASP A 9 17.59 7.64 26.20
N ALA A 10 17.71 8.93 25.88
CA ALA A 10 17.48 9.43 24.54
C ALA A 10 18.41 8.68 23.54
N PRO A 11 17.90 8.30 22.36
CA PRO A 11 18.71 7.57 21.39
C PRO A 11 19.94 8.40 20.99
N THR A 12 21.09 7.75 20.92
CA THR A 12 22.32 8.41 20.45
C THR A 12 22.24 8.66 18.94
N SER A 13 23.08 9.56 18.41
CA SER A 13 23.16 9.79 16.96
C SER A 13 23.46 8.50 16.17
N LYS A 14 24.27 7.60 16.75
CA LYS A 14 24.57 6.29 16.15
C LYS A 14 23.35 5.37 16.14
N ASP A 15 22.53 5.39 17.19
CA ASP A 15 21.29 4.58 17.23
C ASP A 15 20.28 5.08 16.19
N LEU A 16 20.16 6.40 16.00
CA LEU A 16 19.33 6.99 14.95
C LEU A 16 19.78 6.58 13.55
N ASN A 17 21.10 6.54 13.29
CA ASN A 17 21.63 6.08 12.01
C ASN A 17 21.33 4.60 11.74
N ILE A 18 21.34 3.76 12.78
CA ILE A 18 20.98 2.33 12.63
C ILE A 18 19.49 2.19 12.30
N VAL A 19 18.62 2.94 12.98
CA VAL A 19 17.17 2.94 12.68
C VAL A 19 16.93 3.43 11.25
N ALA A 20 17.58 4.51 10.83
CA ALA A 20 17.48 5.00 9.46
C ALA A 20 17.95 3.95 8.43
N ALA A 21 19.03 3.20 8.73
CA ALA A 21 19.48 2.12 7.87
C ALA A 21 18.47 0.96 7.81
N ASP A 22 17.82 0.62 8.92
CA ASP A 22 16.76 -0.39 8.96
C ASP A 22 15.56 0.03 8.11
N ASP A 23 15.16 1.31 8.18
CA ASP A 23 14.04 1.87 7.41
C ASP A 23 14.35 1.94 5.91
N ILE A 24 15.53 2.43 5.54
CA ILE A 24 16.00 2.47 4.13
C ILE A 24 16.06 1.05 3.56
N TRP A 25 16.56 0.08 4.34
CA TRP A 25 16.61 -1.30 3.91
C TRP A 25 15.21 -1.88 3.70
N ALA A 26 14.28 -1.63 4.61
CA ALA A 26 12.88 -2.05 4.47
C ALA A 26 12.23 -1.46 3.21
N TYR A 27 12.44 -0.16 2.95
CA TYR A 27 11.96 0.52 1.76
C TYR A 27 12.56 -0.05 0.47
N HIS A 28 13.89 -0.26 0.44
CA HIS A 28 14.59 -0.72 -0.74
C HIS A 28 14.02 -2.05 -1.24
N VAL A 29 13.86 -3.06 -0.39
CA VAL A 29 13.36 -4.33 -0.90
C VAL A 29 11.86 -4.33 -1.21
N MET A 30 11.06 -3.45 -0.58
CA MET A 30 9.69 -3.22 -1.06
C MET A 30 9.69 -2.72 -2.52
N GLN A 31 10.61 -1.82 -2.87
CA GLN A 31 10.76 -1.34 -4.25
C GLN A 31 11.24 -2.45 -5.21
N GLU A 32 12.16 -3.30 -4.77
CA GLU A 32 12.66 -4.43 -5.57
C GLU A 32 11.73 -5.65 -5.58
N ASN A 33 10.58 -5.58 -4.90
CA ASN A 33 9.59 -6.64 -4.80
C ASN A 33 10.16 -7.99 -4.30
N HIS A 34 11.17 -7.97 -3.41
CA HIS A 34 11.64 -9.21 -2.79
C HIS A 34 10.79 -9.61 -1.59
N SER A 35 10.74 -10.92 -1.35
CA SER A 35 10.02 -11.46 -0.19
C SER A 35 10.72 -11.08 1.12
N PHE A 36 9.96 -10.87 2.19
CA PHE A 36 10.52 -10.66 3.53
C PHE A 36 11.40 -11.83 4.02
N TRP A 37 11.26 -13.02 3.43
CA TRP A 37 12.09 -14.18 3.71
C TRP A 37 13.55 -13.99 3.29
N SER A 38 13.79 -13.23 2.21
CA SER A 38 15.14 -12.88 1.78
C SER A 38 15.90 -11.99 2.78
N TYR A 39 15.20 -11.35 3.72
CA TYR A 39 15.82 -10.47 4.70
C TYR A 39 16.55 -11.24 5.79
N ASP A 40 16.12 -12.45 6.12
CA ASP A 40 16.76 -13.23 7.19
C ASP A 40 18.19 -13.62 6.81
N CYS A 41 18.48 -13.82 5.52
CA CYS A 41 19.84 -14.06 5.05
C CYS A 41 20.62 -12.75 4.87
N ALA A 42 20.03 -11.73 4.25
CA ALA A 42 20.69 -10.44 4.03
C ALA A 42 21.06 -9.74 5.35
N SER A 43 20.18 -9.77 6.35
CA SER A 43 20.44 -9.19 7.68
C SER A 43 21.66 -9.81 8.36
N LYS A 44 21.82 -11.15 8.24
CA LYS A 44 23.00 -11.84 8.77
C LYS A 44 24.28 -11.40 8.06
N LEU A 45 24.25 -11.26 6.74
CA LEU A 45 25.40 -10.78 5.97
C LEU A 45 25.76 -9.33 6.35
N ILE A 46 24.77 -8.43 6.40
CA ILE A 46 24.99 -7.03 6.78
C ILE A 46 25.57 -6.94 8.19
N LYS A 47 25.04 -7.74 9.11
CA LYS A 47 25.53 -7.79 10.49
C LYS A 47 26.95 -8.32 10.62
N SER A 48 27.32 -9.30 9.80
CA SER A 48 28.66 -9.91 9.81
C SER A 48 29.73 -9.03 9.17
N TYR A 49 29.41 -8.32 8.09
CA TYR A 49 30.42 -7.62 7.28
C TYR A 49 30.40 -6.10 7.41
N PHE A 50 29.31 -5.48 7.86
CA PHE A 50 29.14 -4.03 7.81
C PHE A 50 28.80 -3.40 9.17
N GLU A 51 27.66 -3.75 9.77
CA GLU A 51 27.22 -3.14 11.04
C GLU A 51 26.72 -4.21 12.02
N PRO A 52 27.51 -4.58 13.05
CA PRO A 52 27.17 -5.63 14.02
C PRO A 52 25.87 -5.39 14.80
N LYS A 53 25.39 -4.14 14.87
CA LYS A 53 24.11 -3.80 15.51
C LYS A 53 22.92 -3.82 14.55
N PHE A 54 23.13 -4.06 13.26
CA PHE A 54 22.05 -4.19 12.29
C PHE A 54 21.18 -5.41 12.61
N THR A 55 19.87 -5.21 12.66
CA THR A 55 18.90 -6.24 13.07
C THR A 55 17.62 -6.23 12.23
N CYS A 56 17.60 -5.52 11.09
CA CYS A 56 16.46 -5.54 10.16
C CYS A 56 16.40 -6.88 9.42
N ALA A 57 15.75 -7.85 10.06
CA ALA A 57 15.34 -9.13 9.50
C ALA A 57 13.82 -9.14 9.27
N ARG A 58 13.26 -10.28 8.85
CA ARG A 58 11.86 -10.40 8.39
C ARG A 58 10.83 -9.63 9.22
N THR A 59 10.72 -9.94 10.52
CA THR A 59 9.68 -9.38 11.39
C THR A 59 9.83 -7.87 11.60
N LYS A 60 11.07 -7.38 11.67
CA LYS A 60 11.33 -5.95 11.85
C LYS A 60 10.98 -5.19 10.56
N SER A 61 11.40 -5.71 9.41
CA SER A 61 11.10 -5.11 8.11
C SER A 61 9.59 -5.09 7.83
N GLU A 62 8.89 -6.19 8.08
CA GLU A 62 7.44 -6.27 7.96
C GLU A 62 6.76 -5.23 8.87
N ALA A 63 7.19 -5.11 10.13
CA ALA A 63 6.65 -4.11 11.04
C ALA A 63 6.90 -2.67 10.58
N ILE A 64 8.07 -2.37 9.99
CA ILE A 64 8.38 -1.05 9.43
C ILE A 64 7.47 -0.77 8.22
N VAL A 65 7.33 -1.72 7.30
CA VAL A 65 6.48 -1.54 6.12
C VAL A 65 5.03 -1.31 6.53
N LEU A 66 4.48 -2.18 7.38
CA LEU A 66 3.06 -2.14 7.74
C LEU A 66 2.69 -0.98 8.68
N ASN A 67 3.57 -0.60 9.60
CA ASN A 67 3.24 0.40 10.64
C ASN A 67 3.84 1.79 10.37
N VAL A 68 4.80 1.92 9.45
CA VAL A 68 5.46 3.21 9.15
C VAL A 68 5.26 3.59 7.69
N LEU A 69 5.74 2.77 6.74
CA LEU A 69 5.75 3.15 5.32
C LEU A 69 4.34 3.17 4.71
N ALA A 70 3.54 2.12 4.94
CA ALA A 70 2.19 2.04 4.40
C ALA A 70 1.28 3.17 4.94
N PRO A 71 1.19 3.43 6.26
CA PRO A 71 0.38 4.54 6.78
C PRO A 71 0.84 5.91 6.27
N THR A 72 2.15 6.12 6.13
CA THR A 72 2.71 7.36 5.56
C THR A 72 2.26 7.54 4.11
N THR A 73 2.39 6.48 3.30
CA THR A 73 1.99 6.50 1.88
C THR A 73 0.48 6.74 1.72
N MET A 74 -0.35 6.12 2.57
CA MET A 74 -1.80 6.34 2.54
C MET A 74 -2.18 7.77 2.93
N LYS A 75 -1.45 8.36 3.87
CA LYS A 75 -1.64 9.77 4.26
C LYS A 75 -1.26 10.71 3.11
N GLU A 76 -0.11 10.48 2.48
CA GLU A 76 0.32 11.26 1.32
C GLU A 76 -0.67 11.16 0.16
N LEU A 77 -1.17 9.95 -0.12
CA LEU A 77 -2.21 9.73 -1.12
C LEU A 77 -3.47 10.53 -0.78
N LYS A 78 -3.91 10.51 0.47
CA LYS A 78 -5.08 11.28 0.90
C LYS A 78 -4.88 12.79 0.73
N ASP A 79 -3.74 13.31 1.16
CA ASP A 79 -3.40 14.74 1.00
C ASP A 79 -3.35 15.14 -0.49
N ASP A 80 -2.87 14.24 -1.35
CA ASP A 80 -2.81 14.44 -2.80
C ASP A 80 -4.20 14.43 -3.44
N LEU A 81 -5.08 13.52 -3.01
CA LEU A 81 -6.47 13.43 -3.48
C LEU A 81 -7.31 14.60 -2.99
N ASP A 82 -7.06 15.10 -1.77
CA ASP A 82 -7.75 16.27 -1.22
C ASP A 82 -7.49 17.53 -2.06
N LYS A 83 -6.25 17.72 -2.52
CA LYS A 83 -5.84 18.81 -3.42
C LYS A 83 -6.27 18.62 -4.87
N SER A 84 -6.63 17.40 -5.25
CA SER A 84 -7.05 17.07 -6.62
C SER A 84 -8.51 17.47 -6.82
N ASN A 85 -8.78 18.17 -7.93
CA ASN A 85 -10.14 18.57 -8.30
C ASN A 85 -10.91 17.43 -8.99
N CYS A 86 -10.19 16.63 -9.77
CA CYS A 86 -10.75 15.58 -10.62
C CYS A 86 -9.92 14.32 -10.49
N ILE A 87 -10.61 13.18 -10.41
CA ILE A 87 -9.99 11.85 -10.38
C ILE A 87 -10.65 10.92 -11.40
N THR A 88 -9.91 9.90 -11.80
CA THR A 88 -10.42 8.76 -12.58
C THR A 88 -10.27 7.51 -11.72
N ILE A 89 -11.34 6.72 -11.65
CA ILE A 89 -11.31 5.41 -11.01
C ILE A 89 -11.04 4.36 -12.08
N LEU A 90 -10.10 3.48 -11.77
CA LEU A 90 -9.68 2.35 -12.59
C LEU A 90 -9.99 1.10 -11.76
N ASN A 91 -10.82 0.22 -12.30
CA ASN A 91 -11.17 -1.05 -11.67
C ASN A 91 -10.66 -2.19 -12.54
N ASP A 92 -10.19 -3.24 -11.90
CA ASP A 92 -9.82 -4.50 -12.56
C ASP A 92 -10.17 -5.65 -11.61
N ALA A 93 -10.17 -6.88 -12.12
CA ALA A 93 -10.39 -8.09 -11.34
C ALA A 93 -9.29 -9.11 -11.62
N SER A 94 -8.53 -9.45 -10.59
CA SER A 94 -7.50 -10.49 -10.67
C SER A 94 -8.02 -11.80 -10.07
N ASN A 95 -8.08 -12.84 -10.90
CA ASN A 95 -8.50 -14.18 -10.50
C ASN A 95 -7.30 -15.09 -10.25
N HIS A 96 -7.17 -15.65 -9.03
CA HIS A 96 -6.16 -16.66 -8.71
C HIS A 96 -6.75 -17.80 -7.87
N GLY A 97 -7.02 -18.93 -8.52
CA GLY A 97 -7.73 -20.05 -7.90
C GLY A 97 -9.15 -19.62 -7.48
N ASN A 98 -9.47 -19.80 -6.20
CA ASN A 98 -10.76 -19.39 -5.64
C ASN A 98 -10.76 -17.96 -5.08
N LYS A 99 -9.62 -17.25 -5.12
CA LYS A 99 -9.51 -15.86 -4.67
C LYS A 99 -9.68 -14.93 -5.84
N LYS A 100 -10.47 -13.88 -5.63
CA LYS A 100 -10.70 -12.85 -6.63
C LYS A 100 -10.41 -11.52 -5.98
N ILE A 101 -9.39 -10.86 -6.48
CA ILE A 101 -8.87 -9.63 -5.91
C ILE A 101 -9.33 -8.48 -6.80
N TYR A 102 -10.00 -7.52 -6.19
CA TYR A 102 -10.51 -6.31 -6.83
C TYR A 102 -9.67 -5.11 -6.40
N PRO A 103 -8.65 -4.72 -7.20
CA PRO A 103 -7.96 -3.46 -7.02
C PRO A 103 -8.83 -2.28 -7.46
N THR A 104 -9.13 -1.39 -6.51
CA THR A 104 -9.60 -0.03 -6.84
C THR A 104 -8.39 0.87 -7.00
N VAL A 105 -8.13 1.36 -8.21
CA VAL A 105 -7.01 2.22 -8.53
C VAL A 105 -7.51 3.63 -8.82
N VAL A 106 -6.80 4.64 -8.32
CA VAL A 106 -7.10 6.05 -8.55
C VAL A 106 -6.02 6.69 -9.41
N ARG A 107 -6.46 7.42 -10.43
CA ARG A 107 -5.60 8.25 -11.27
C ARG A 107 -5.98 9.72 -11.10
N TYR A 108 -4.99 10.56 -10.87
CA TYR A 108 -5.16 11.99 -10.66
C TYR A 108 -3.96 12.76 -11.21
N PHE A 109 -4.10 14.08 -11.34
CA PHE A 109 -3.06 14.94 -11.90
C PHE A 109 -2.52 15.89 -10.85
N GLN A 110 -1.20 15.95 -10.74
CA GLN A 110 -0.50 16.92 -9.91
C GLN A 110 0.27 17.91 -10.79
N PRO A 111 0.05 19.24 -10.66
CA PRO A 111 0.63 20.24 -11.57
C PRO A 111 2.15 20.17 -11.73
N TYR A 112 2.89 19.82 -10.67
CA TYR A 112 4.36 19.83 -10.67
C TYR A 112 5.01 18.46 -10.88
N VAL A 113 4.22 17.38 -10.89
CA VAL A 113 4.73 16.00 -11.03
C VAL A 113 4.18 15.33 -12.29
N GLY A 114 2.93 15.62 -12.66
CA GLY A 114 2.22 14.99 -13.77
C GLY A 114 1.12 14.05 -13.31
N GLY A 115 0.75 13.11 -14.20
CA GLY A 115 -0.24 12.08 -13.89
C GLY A 115 0.30 11.05 -12.90
N LYS A 116 -0.45 10.80 -11.83
CA LYS A 116 -0.17 9.76 -10.83
C LYS A 116 -1.23 8.66 -10.90
N VAL A 117 -0.81 7.44 -10.58
CA VAL A 117 -1.66 6.26 -10.49
C VAL A 117 -1.29 5.52 -9.22
N ASN A 118 -2.26 5.31 -8.33
CA ASN A 118 -2.04 4.67 -7.04
C ASN A 118 -3.18 3.69 -6.75
N ILE A 119 -2.90 2.62 -6.01
CA ILE A 119 -3.93 1.74 -5.46
C ILE A 119 -4.61 2.49 -4.32
N LEU A 120 -5.93 2.60 -4.38
CA LEU A 120 -6.77 3.20 -3.35
C LEU A 120 -7.26 2.15 -2.36
N ASP A 121 -7.69 0.99 -2.86
CA ASP A 121 -8.11 -0.15 -2.04
C ASP A 121 -7.88 -1.47 -2.78
N LEU A 122 -7.77 -2.57 -2.04
CA LEU A 122 -7.57 -3.91 -2.57
C LEU A 122 -8.41 -4.91 -1.77
N ARG A 123 -9.43 -5.52 -2.40
CA ARG A 123 -10.37 -6.39 -1.70
C ARG A 123 -10.41 -7.81 -2.28
N ASP A 124 -10.41 -8.82 -1.41
CA ASP A 124 -10.75 -10.19 -1.79
C ASP A 124 -12.28 -10.34 -1.76
N GLN A 125 -12.90 -10.64 -2.89
CA GLN A 125 -14.36 -10.67 -3.04
C GLN A 125 -14.79 -11.92 -3.81
N PRO A 126 -15.46 -12.89 -3.16
CA PRO A 126 -15.78 -14.18 -3.77
C PRO A 126 -16.92 -14.12 -4.82
N GLU A 127 -17.75 -13.07 -4.81
CA GLU A 127 -18.92 -12.92 -5.70
C GLU A 127 -18.74 -11.75 -6.69
N GLU A 128 -19.11 -11.97 -7.96
CA GLU A 128 -18.83 -11.07 -9.10
C GLU A 128 -20.09 -10.53 -9.78
N THR A 129 -21.09 -10.10 -9.03
CA THR A 129 -22.20 -9.37 -9.66
C THR A 129 -21.82 -7.90 -9.82
N SER A 130 -22.35 -7.26 -10.87
CA SER A 130 -22.17 -5.81 -11.08
C SER A 130 -22.65 -5.00 -9.88
N ASP A 131 -23.73 -5.44 -9.23
CA ASP A 131 -24.27 -4.74 -8.05
C ASP A 131 -23.31 -4.78 -6.86
N ILE A 132 -22.66 -5.92 -6.61
CA ILE A 132 -21.70 -6.03 -5.50
C ILE A 132 -20.48 -5.16 -5.80
N ASN A 133 -19.98 -5.17 -7.04
CA ASN A 133 -18.86 -4.33 -7.47
C ASN A 133 -19.17 -2.84 -7.34
N VAL A 134 -20.35 -2.40 -7.81
CA VAL A 134 -20.81 -1.01 -7.67
C VAL A 134 -20.96 -0.61 -6.21
N ASN A 135 -21.53 -1.47 -5.37
CA ASN A 135 -21.66 -1.20 -3.93
C ASN A 135 -20.29 -1.10 -3.25
N TYR A 136 -19.35 -1.96 -3.62
CA TYR A 136 -17.96 -1.90 -3.15
C TYR A 136 -17.29 -0.58 -3.53
N LEU A 137 -17.31 -0.22 -4.82
CA LEU A 137 -16.72 1.02 -5.31
C LEU A 137 -17.35 2.25 -4.66
N ASN A 138 -18.68 2.28 -4.52
CA ASN A 138 -19.38 3.36 -3.82
C ASN A 138 -18.93 3.49 -2.37
N GLN A 139 -18.76 2.38 -1.65
CA GLN A 139 -18.27 2.39 -0.28
C GLN A 139 -16.86 2.99 -0.21
N VAL A 140 -15.94 2.53 -1.08
CA VAL A 140 -14.55 3.06 -1.14
C VAL A 140 -14.55 4.56 -1.43
N LEU A 141 -15.39 5.04 -2.33
CA LEU A 141 -15.48 6.46 -2.67
C LEU A 141 -16.04 7.30 -1.53
N ILE A 142 -17.06 6.81 -0.83
CA ILE A 142 -17.65 7.48 0.34
C ILE A 142 -16.64 7.56 1.49
N ASP A 143 -15.99 6.45 1.81
CA ASP A 143 -15.02 6.36 2.90
C ASP A 143 -13.82 7.31 2.71
N ASN A 144 -13.50 7.61 1.44
CA ASN A 144 -12.41 8.52 1.07
C ASN A 144 -12.89 9.94 0.70
N ASN A 145 -14.19 10.25 0.80
CA ASN A 145 -14.78 11.54 0.41
C ASN A 145 -14.48 11.95 -1.06
N LEU A 146 -14.52 10.98 -1.98
CA LEU A 146 -14.11 11.19 -3.38
C LEU A 146 -15.27 11.28 -4.37
N THR A 147 -16.52 10.98 -3.95
CA THR A 147 -17.67 10.85 -4.86
C THR A 147 -17.89 12.08 -5.75
N SER A 148 -17.69 13.29 -5.25
CA SER A 148 -17.87 14.54 -6.01
C SER A 148 -16.72 14.87 -6.97
N LYS A 149 -15.60 14.13 -6.90
CA LYS A 149 -14.39 14.37 -7.69
C LYS A 149 -14.24 13.40 -8.86
N VAL A 150 -15.05 12.34 -8.92
CA VAL A 150 -14.96 11.30 -9.96
C VAL A 150 -15.41 11.89 -11.30
N MET A 151 -14.50 11.96 -12.26
CA MET A 151 -14.76 12.44 -13.63
C MET A 151 -14.88 11.30 -14.64
N ALA A 152 -14.25 10.16 -14.37
CA ALA A 152 -14.27 9.01 -15.26
C ALA A 152 -14.12 7.71 -14.47
N PHE A 153 -14.70 6.65 -15.01
CA PHE A 153 -14.54 5.27 -14.59
C PHE A 153 -13.99 4.46 -15.76
N CYS A 154 -13.06 3.55 -15.49
CA CYS A 154 -12.43 2.69 -16.46
C CYS A 154 -12.38 1.27 -15.90
N GLY A 155 -13.00 0.34 -16.62
CA GLY A 155 -13.03 -1.09 -16.34
C GLY A 155 -12.92 -1.87 -17.66
N ASP A 156 -12.82 -3.19 -17.57
CA ASP A 156 -12.81 -4.04 -18.76
C ASP A 156 -14.24 -4.30 -19.27
N PHE A 157 -14.40 -4.93 -20.43
CA PHE A 157 -15.74 -5.19 -20.98
C PHE A 157 -16.50 -6.31 -20.26
N ALA A 158 -16.06 -6.74 -19.08
CA ALA A 158 -16.77 -7.76 -18.33
C ALA A 158 -18.11 -7.21 -17.82
N ASN A 159 -19.11 -8.10 -17.79
CA ASN A 159 -20.45 -7.76 -17.29
C ASN A 159 -20.43 -7.27 -15.83
N VAL A 160 -19.40 -7.61 -15.05
CA VAL A 160 -19.26 -7.17 -13.65
C VAL A 160 -18.92 -5.68 -13.53
N ASP A 161 -18.36 -5.06 -14.57
CA ASP A 161 -17.99 -3.64 -14.55
C ASP A 161 -19.10 -2.74 -15.11
N PHE A 162 -19.80 -3.18 -16.16
CA PHE A 162 -20.78 -2.35 -16.87
C PHE A 162 -22.22 -2.89 -16.83
N GLY A 163 -22.44 -4.04 -16.21
CA GLY A 163 -23.70 -4.77 -16.27
C GLY A 163 -23.84 -5.57 -17.57
N GLY A 164 -24.56 -6.69 -17.50
CA GLY A 164 -24.92 -7.46 -18.68
C GLY A 164 -26.03 -6.78 -19.48
N VAL A 165 -25.98 -6.88 -20.81
CA VAL A 165 -27.14 -6.53 -21.64
C VAL A 165 -28.27 -7.51 -21.30
N ALA A 166 -29.41 -7.01 -20.85
CA ALA A 166 -30.64 -7.81 -20.78
C ALA A 166 -31.00 -8.23 -22.22
N ARG A 167 -30.65 -9.46 -22.58
CA ARG A 167 -30.99 -10.09 -23.86
C ARG A 167 -32.22 -10.96 -23.69
#